data_AF-A0A7C4ZMS3-F1
#
_entry.id   AF-A0A7C4ZMS3-F1
#
_cell.length_a   1.000
_cell.length_b   1.000
_cell.length_c   1.000
_cell.angle_alpha   90.00
_cell.angle_beta   90.00
_cell.angle_gamma   90.00
#
_symmetry.space_group_name_H-M   'P 1'
#
loop_
_entity.id
_entity.type
_entity.pdbx_description
1 polymer ?
#
loop_
_entity_poly.entity_id
_entity_poly.type
_entity_poly.pdbx_seq_one_letter_code
_entity_poly.pdbx_strand_id
1 'polypeptide(L)'
;MPVEFDPWRELIRVFPTIVSLEVGRYVITAGLFSIIIWAFWRAHYQTRKIQTRAASAADYRREVFASLRTALIFSVTGFGMYYAHWAGWLTIYEDFSVKGPLYFVATLIAMIVAQDAYFYWTHRAMHHPRLFRTFHWTHHKSKTPTPWTAYAFDVPEAIVMVAFVPLWAAIVPMHDLAIFTFVTWQIVRNVMGHAGVELYPVSGKPSRLFGWWNTTTHHDLHHQNGRSNYGLYFTWWDRWMGTEHPDYQAEVAAFAICPLRRKKPARVSATTALLAALVLVGGSMAGDAYAQTRSGIAGNWATRGFGSVVRFQPCEGAPQTMCGRIVWLWEASDDEGRPRTDRHNPDRSLRTRSLIGVEIVRGLRETAPNIWSDGALYNPDDGRTYTGQITLRGNVLELRGCALNVFCQTQTWRRPEAVLEAMRGLPQ
;
A
#
# COMPACT_ATOMS: atom_id res chain seq x y z
N MET A 1 1.22 -28.27 -23.47
CA MET A 1 2.36 -27.54 -24.06
C MET A 1 2.63 -26.34 -23.15
N PRO A 2 3.87 -26.08 -22.71
CA PRO A 2 4.17 -24.85 -21.99
C PRO A 2 3.73 -23.67 -22.87
N VAL A 3 2.99 -22.73 -22.30
CA VAL A 3 2.53 -21.54 -23.03
C VAL A 3 3.78 -20.74 -23.38
N GLU A 4 4.09 -20.63 -24.67
CA GLU A 4 5.19 -19.82 -25.18
C GLU A 4 4.95 -18.34 -24.89
N PHE A 5 5.98 -17.61 -24.45
CA PHE A 5 5.87 -16.18 -24.17
C PHE A 5 5.76 -15.41 -25.47
N ASP A 6 4.56 -14.91 -25.76
CA ASP A 6 4.35 -13.93 -26.80
C ASP A 6 4.51 -12.52 -26.20
N PRO A 7 5.61 -11.80 -26.51
CA PRO A 7 5.87 -10.50 -25.92
C PRO A 7 4.78 -9.48 -26.26
N TRP A 8 4.14 -9.56 -27.42
CA TRP A 8 3.09 -8.62 -27.80
C TRP A 8 1.80 -8.88 -27.05
N ARG A 9 1.43 -10.15 -26.88
CA ARG A 9 0.28 -10.55 -26.08
C ARG A 9 0.45 -10.15 -24.61
N GLU A 10 1.61 -10.45 -24.03
CA GLU A 10 1.87 -10.10 -22.62
C GLU A 10 2.03 -8.60 -22.42
N LEU A 11 2.58 -7.87 -23.40
CA LEU A 11 2.59 -6.40 -23.36
C LEU A 11 1.16 -5.85 -23.30
N ILE A 12 0.22 -6.36 -24.09
CA ILE A 12 -1.17 -5.89 -24.07
C ILE A 12 -1.88 -6.29 -22.77
N ARG A 13 -1.60 -7.48 -22.24
CA ARG A 13 -2.30 -8.04 -21.07
C ARG A 13 -1.77 -7.51 -19.73
N VAL A 14 -0.45 -7.46 -19.56
CA VAL A 14 0.21 -7.24 -18.27
C VAL A 14 0.70 -5.80 -18.10
N PHE A 15 1.20 -5.17 -19.18
CA PHE A 15 1.76 -3.82 -19.09
C PHE A 15 0.77 -2.77 -18.57
N PRO A 16 -0.52 -2.73 -18.99
CA PRO A 16 -1.48 -1.75 -18.47
C PRO A 16 -1.67 -1.84 -16.96
N THR A 17 -1.57 -3.04 -16.41
CA THR A 17 -1.61 -3.28 -14.96
C THR A 17 -0.41 -2.68 -14.29
N ILE A 18 0.79 -2.99 -14.77
CA ILE A 18 2.04 -2.49 -14.19
C ILE A 18 2.01 -0.97 -14.20
N VAL A 19 1.61 -0.36 -15.33
CA VAL A 19 1.40 1.09 -15.43
C VAL A 19 0.40 1.59 -14.40
N SER A 20 -0.73 0.92 -14.25
CA SER A 20 -1.77 1.31 -13.28
C SER A 20 -1.27 1.22 -11.83
N LEU A 21 -0.50 0.19 -11.50
CA LEU A 21 0.11 0.01 -10.17
C LEU A 21 1.17 1.07 -9.89
N GLU A 22 2.07 1.34 -10.84
CA GLU A 22 3.15 2.32 -10.69
C GLU A 22 2.61 3.76 -10.60
N VAL A 23 1.75 4.15 -11.56
CA VAL A 23 1.14 5.49 -11.59
C VAL A 23 0.18 5.64 -10.41
N GLY A 24 -0.64 4.63 -10.12
CA GLY A 24 -1.58 4.64 -9.00
C GLY A 24 -0.85 4.82 -7.67
N ARG A 25 0.19 4.03 -7.41
CA ARG A 25 0.99 4.14 -6.18
C ARG A 25 1.60 5.53 -6.01
N TYR A 26 2.13 6.12 -7.09
CA TYR A 26 2.64 7.48 -7.07
C TYR A 26 1.55 8.53 -6.78
N VAL A 27 0.47 8.54 -7.56
CA VAL A 27 -0.60 9.55 -7.46
C VAL A 27 -1.32 9.46 -6.12
N ILE A 28 -1.61 8.25 -5.64
CA ILE A 28 -2.24 8.03 -4.34
C ILE A 28 -1.33 8.53 -3.23
N THR A 29 -0.04 8.16 -3.23
CA THR A 29 0.87 8.56 -2.15
C THR A 29 1.09 10.08 -2.12
N ALA A 30 1.42 10.69 -3.27
CA ALA A 30 1.63 12.14 -3.35
C ALA A 30 0.34 12.94 -3.06
N GLY A 31 -0.80 12.46 -3.56
CA GLY A 31 -2.12 13.04 -3.32
C GLY A 31 -2.54 12.97 -1.86
N LEU A 32 -2.43 11.80 -1.23
CA LEU A 32 -2.75 11.61 0.18
C LEU A 32 -1.91 12.51 1.08
N PHE A 33 -0.59 12.56 0.88
CA PHE A 33 0.28 13.45 1.65
C PHE A 33 -0.10 14.92 1.44
N SER A 34 -0.40 15.33 0.19
CA SER A 34 -0.87 16.69 -0.09
C SER A 34 -2.16 17.02 0.66
N ILE A 35 -3.12 16.08 0.72
CA ILE A 35 -4.38 16.25 1.45
C ILE A 35 -4.13 16.28 2.96
N ILE A 36 -3.28 15.38 3.51
CA ILE A 36 -2.97 15.33 4.94
C ILE A 36 -2.35 16.66 5.39
N ILE A 37 -1.35 17.14 4.66
CA ILE A 37 -0.65 18.41 4.93
C ILE A 37 -1.66 19.58 4.87
N TRP A 38 -2.55 19.58 3.88
CA TRP A 38 -3.57 20.62 3.74
C TRP A 38 -4.64 20.58 4.84
N ALA A 39 -5.19 19.40 5.16
CA ALA A 39 -6.35 19.22 6.04
C ALA A 39 -5.98 19.27 7.51
N PHE A 40 -4.99 18.49 7.92
CA PHE A 40 -4.65 18.34 9.34
C PHE A 40 -3.69 19.43 9.81
N TRP A 41 -2.80 19.87 8.93
CA TRP A 41 -1.72 20.74 9.34
C TRP A 41 -1.92 22.19 8.99
N ARG A 42 -3.03 22.65 8.39
CA ARG A 42 -3.17 24.06 7.93
C ARG A 42 -2.61 25.17 8.86
N ALA A 43 -2.80 25.07 10.18
CA ALA A 43 -2.20 26.00 11.16
C ALA A 43 -0.76 25.64 11.61
N HIS A 44 -0.44 24.34 11.76
CA HIS A 44 0.90 23.84 12.12
C HIS A 44 1.88 23.79 10.94
N TYR A 45 1.35 23.78 9.72
CA TYR A 45 2.00 23.81 8.42
C TYR A 45 2.80 25.09 8.31
N GLN A 46 2.20 26.23 8.64
CA GLN A 46 2.89 27.52 8.60
C GLN A 46 4.08 27.56 9.56
N THR A 47 4.00 26.84 10.70
CA THR A 47 5.10 26.80 11.68
C THR A 47 6.19 25.79 11.33
N ARG A 48 5.89 24.79 10.49
CA ARG A 48 6.82 23.72 10.08
C ARG A 48 7.23 23.80 8.61
N LYS A 49 6.83 24.87 7.92
CA LYS A 49 7.20 25.13 6.54
C LYS A 49 8.69 25.45 6.49
N ILE A 50 9.40 24.74 5.64
CA ILE A 50 10.86 24.86 5.56
C ILE A 50 11.25 26.11 4.76
N GLN A 51 10.65 26.28 3.58
CA GLN A 51 10.94 27.43 2.73
C GLN A 51 9.86 28.52 2.76
N THR A 52 10.29 29.77 2.67
CA THR A 52 9.38 30.93 2.59
C THR A 52 8.61 30.97 1.28
N ARG A 53 9.29 30.69 0.15
CA ARG A 53 8.69 30.59 -1.18
C ARG A 53 7.58 29.55 -1.21
N ALA A 54 6.53 29.81 -1.99
CA ALA A 54 5.50 28.81 -2.29
C ALA A 54 5.74 28.24 -3.70
N ALA A 55 5.47 26.95 -3.89
CA ALA A 55 5.47 26.34 -5.20
C ALA A 55 4.37 26.97 -6.07
N SER A 56 4.73 27.36 -7.29
CA SER A 56 3.81 27.95 -8.27
C SER A 56 3.06 26.87 -9.03
N ALA A 57 1.97 27.22 -9.71
CA ALA A 57 1.27 26.29 -10.60
C ALA A 57 2.18 25.70 -11.70
N ALA A 58 3.18 26.48 -12.16
CA ALA A 58 4.17 26.01 -13.12
C ALA A 58 5.11 24.95 -12.53
N ASP A 59 5.43 25.04 -11.23
CA ASP A 59 6.22 24.02 -10.52
C ASP A 59 5.44 22.71 -10.42
N TYR A 60 4.20 22.76 -9.93
CA TYR A 60 3.33 21.57 -9.86
C TYR A 60 3.17 20.90 -11.22
N ARG A 61 2.94 21.69 -12.28
CA ARG A 61 2.81 21.15 -13.64
C ARG A 61 4.09 20.42 -14.06
N ARG A 62 5.26 21.03 -13.87
CA ARG A 62 6.56 20.41 -14.19
C ARG A 62 6.75 19.11 -13.42
N GLU A 63 6.52 19.15 -12.11
CA GLU A 63 6.69 18.01 -11.21
C GLU A 63 5.79 16.84 -11.59
N VAL A 64 4.48 17.09 -11.78
CA VAL A 64 3.52 16.04 -12.14
C VAL A 64 3.88 15.41 -13.48
N PHE A 65 4.16 16.19 -14.52
CA PHE A 65 4.48 15.62 -15.84
C PHE A 65 5.83 14.88 -15.85
N ALA A 66 6.85 15.39 -15.17
CA ALA A 66 8.13 14.69 -15.05
C ALA A 66 7.96 13.37 -14.27
N SER A 67 7.21 13.38 -13.19
CA SER A 67 6.90 12.20 -12.39
C SER A 67 6.09 11.15 -13.13
N LEU A 68 5.10 11.55 -13.92
CA LEU A 68 4.32 10.61 -14.75
C LEU A 68 5.21 9.96 -15.83
N ARG A 69 6.14 10.72 -16.44
CA ARG A 69 7.14 10.15 -17.35
C ARG A 69 8.02 9.12 -16.64
N THR A 70 8.52 9.45 -15.45
CA THR A 70 9.33 8.54 -14.63
C THR A 70 8.56 7.26 -14.28
N ALA A 71 7.28 7.38 -13.89
CA ALA A 71 6.43 6.23 -13.61
C ALA A 71 6.26 5.30 -14.81
N LEU A 72 6.20 5.84 -16.05
CA LEU A 72 6.20 5.02 -17.27
C LEU A 72 7.53 4.29 -17.48
N ILE A 73 8.67 4.94 -17.24
CA ILE A 73 10.00 4.28 -17.28
C ILE A 73 10.07 3.14 -16.27
N PHE A 74 9.55 3.37 -15.06
CA PHE A 74 9.50 2.34 -14.01
C PHE A 74 8.59 1.19 -14.42
N SER A 75 7.49 1.49 -15.10
CA SER A 75 6.57 0.47 -15.63
C SER A 75 7.22 -0.41 -16.69
N VAL A 76 8.04 0.18 -17.57
CA VAL A 76 8.84 -0.58 -18.56
C VAL A 76 9.84 -1.50 -17.85
N THR A 77 10.48 -1.01 -16.79
CA THR A 77 11.39 -1.83 -15.97
C THR A 77 10.65 -2.96 -15.26
N GLY A 78 9.46 -2.68 -14.70
CA GLY A 78 8.60 -3.69 -14.08
C GLY A 78 8.16 -4.77 -15.07
N PHE A 79 7.83 -4.40 -16.31
CA PHE A 79 7.54 -5.37 -17.37
C PHE A 79 8.78 -6.19 -17.76
N GLY A 80 9.96 -5.57 -17.80
CA GLY A 80 11.24 -6.27 -17.97
C GLY A 80 11.51 -7.28 -16.86
N MET A 81 11.19 -6.95 -15.61
CA MET A 81 11.29 -7.88 -14.48
C MET A 81 10.29 -9.03 -14.59
N TYR A 82 9.05 -8.76 -15.01
CA TYR A 82 8.06 -9.79 -15.28
C TYR A 82 8.56 -10.80 -16.33
N TYR A 83 9.11 -10.30 -17.45
CA TYR A 83 9.73 -11.16 -18.46
C TYR A 83 10.94 -11.92 -17.92
N ALA A 84 11.84 -11.25 -17.18
CA ALA A 84 13.04 -11.88 -16.63
C ALA A 84 12.71 -12.96 -15.60
N HIS A 85 11.64 -12.80 -14.83
CA HIS A 85 11.11 -13.84 -13.95
C HIS A 85 10.54 -15.02 -14.76
N TRP A 86 9.72 -14.76 -15.78
CA TRP A 86 9.20 -15.80 -16.67
C TRP A 86 10.32 -16.59 -17.36
N ALA A 87 11.37 -15.91 -17.81
CA ALA A 87 12.56 -16.50 -18.44
C ALA A 87 13.47 -17.27 -17.45
N GLY A 88 13.14 -17.27 -16.15
CA GLY A 88 13.93 -17.93 -15.10
C GLY A 88 15.20 -17.20 -14.69
N TRP A 89 15.40 -15.95 -15.12
CA TRP A 89 16.57 -15.13 -14.73
C TRP A 89 16.42 -14.53 -13.33
N LEU A 90 15.18 -14.30 -12.88
CA LEU A 90 14.88 -13.79 -11.54
C LEU A 90 14.10 -14.84 -10.74
N THR A 91 14.57 -15.11 -9.52
CA THR A 91 13.82 -15.96 -8.57
C THR A 91 12.89 -15.09 -7.74
N ILE A 92 11.67 -14.88 -8.24
CA ILE A 92 10.57 -14.26 -7.51
C ILE A 92 9.62 -15.38 -7.08
N TYR A 93 9.40 -15.53 -5.79
CA TYR A 93 8.51 -16.55 -5.23
C TYR A 93 7.31 -15.91 -4.53
N GLU A 94 6.20 -16.62 -4.47
CA GLU A 94 4.94 -16.13 -3.89
C GLU A 94 4.59 -16.83 -2.56
N ASP A 95 5.15 -18.02 -2.33
CA ASP A 95 4.88 -18.82 -1.14
C ASP A 95 6.00 -18.69 -0.11
N PHE A 96 5.65 -18.35 1.12
CA PHE A 96 6.56 -18.37 2.26
C PHE A 96 7.17 -19.75 2.53
N SER A 97 6.62 -20.85 2.03
CA SER A 97 7.22 -22.19 2.16
C SER A 97 8.61 -22.30 1.52
N VAL A 98 8.94 -21.46 0.52
CA VAL A 98 10.21 -21.53 -0.22
C VAL A 98 11.42 -21.09 0.64
N LYS A 99 11.26 -20.03 1.45
CA LYS A 99 12.35 -19.45 2.27
C LYS A 99 11.96 -19.07 3.70
N GLY A 100 10.67 -19.06 4.02
CA GLY A 100 10.14 -18.72 5.34
C GLY A 100 9.98 -17.21 5.60
N PRO A 101 9.19 -16.85 6.63
CA PRO A 101 8.95 -15.45 7.01
C PRO A 101 10.20 -14.74 7.58
N LEU A 102 11.13 -15.47 8.21
CA LEU A 102 12.37 -14.87 8.71
C LEU A 102 13.24 -14.35 7.58
N TYR A 103 13.40 -15.14 6.50
CA TYR A 103 14.12 -14.72 5.31
C TYR A 103 13.44 -13.52 4.65
N PHE A 104 12.11 -13.49 4.59
CA PHE A 104 11.35 -12.33 4.09
C PHE A 104 11.69 -11.04 4.86
N VAL A 105 11.65 -11.06 6.19
CA VAL A 105 11.95 -9.88 7.03
C VAL A 105 13.41 -9.48 6.88
N ALA A 106 14.34 -10.44 6.95
CA ALA A 106 15.77 -10.19 6.78
C ALA A 106 16.08 -9.56 5.42
N THR A 107 15.47 -10.07 4.35
CA THR A 107 15.64 -9.58 2.98
C THR A 107 15.08 -8.17 2.82
N LEU A 108 13.92 -7.87 3.40
CA LEU A 108 13.38 -6.50 3.39
C LEU A 108 14.31 -5.50 4.07
N ILE A 109 14.83 -5.83 5.26
CA ILE A 109 15.78 -4.97 5.98
C ILE A 109 17.06 -4.79 5.15
N ALA A 110 17.61 -5.89 4.63
CA ALA A 110 18.81 -5.85 3.80
C ALA A 110 18.62 -4.98 2.55
N MET A 111 17.47 -5.11 1.88
CA MET A 111 17.14 -4.34 0.69
C MET A 111 17.01 -2.84 0.99
N ILE A 112 16.41 -2.46 2.12
CA ILE A 112 16.32 -1.04 2.56
C ILE A 112 17.72 -0.46 2.80
N VAL A 113 18.58 -1.18 3.52
CA VAL A 113 19.95 -0.73 3.82
C VAL A 113 20.80 -0.67 2.54
N ALA A 114 20.69 -1.68 1.68
CA ALA A 114 21.41 -1.72 0.41
C ALA A 114 20.97 -0.60 -0.55
N GLN A 115 19.67 -0.30 -0.61
CA GLN A 115 19.18 0.81 -1.42
C GLN A 115 19.64 2.15 -0.87
N ASP A 116 19.66 2.34 0.44
CA ASP A 116 20.15 3.59 1.04
C ASP A 116 21.60 3.86 0.63
N ALA A 117 22.45 2.82 0.66
CA ALA A 117 23.82 2.90 0.16
C ALA A 117 23.89 3.17 -1.35
N TYR A 118 23.14 2.41 -2.16
CA TYR A 118 23.08 2.58 -3.61
C TYR A 118 22.66 4.01 -3.98
N PHE A 119 21.61 4.51 -3.35
CA PHE A 119 21.09 5.85 -3.56
C PHE A 119 22.12 6.90 -3.18
N TYR A 120 22.71 6.83 -1.97
CA TYR A 120 23.71 7.82 -1.54
C TYR A 120 24.83 8.00 -2.57
N TRP A 121 25.42 6.89 -3.04
CA TRP A 121 26.54 6.95 -3.98
C TRP A 121 26.13 7.42 -5.38
N THR A 122 25.01 6.91 -5.90
CA THR A 122 24.51 7.32 -7.22
C THR A 122 24.04 8.77 -7.22
N HIS A 123 23.33 9.19 -6.18
CA HIS A 123 22.88 10.57 -5.99
C HIS A 123 24.06 11.54 -5.91
N ARG A 124 25.07 11.23 -5.07
CA ARG A 124 26.29 12.02 -4.97
C ARG A 124 27.05 12.08 -6.31
N ALA A 125 27.12 10.97 -7.04
CA ALA A 125 27.74 10.94 -8.37
C ALA A 125 26.97 11.83 -9.37
N MET A 126 25.63 11.79 -9.36
CA MET A 126 24.80 12.64 -10.23
C MET A 126 24.97 14.12 -9.92
N HIS A 127 25.35 14.49 -8.70
CA HIS A 127 25.73 15.87 -8.32
C HIS A 127 27.11 16.32 -8.81
N HIS A 128 27.89 15.44 -9.42
CA HIS A 128 29.15 15.84 -10.05
C HIS A 128 28.88 16.83 -11.19
N PRO A 129 29.67 17.92 -11.35
CA PRO A 129 29.39 18.98 -12.33
C PRO A 129 29.23 18.49 -13.78
N ARG A 130 29.89 17.39 -14.15
CA ARG A 130 29.79 16.76 -15.49
C ARG A 130 28.50 15.97 -15.70
N LEU A 131 27.84 15.52 -14.64
CA LEU A 131 26.66 14.65 -14.69
C LEU A 131 25.37 15.40 -14.35
N PHE A 132 25.44 16.38 -13.45
CA PHE A 132 24.28 17.08 -12.88
C PHE A 132 23.28 17.58 -13.91
N ARG A 133 23.76 18.24 -14.96
CA ARG A 133 22.87 18.82 -15.98
C ARG A 133 22.04 17.76 -16.73
N THR A 134 22.57 16.55 -16.86
CA THR A 134 21.97 15.45 -17.61
C THR A 134 21.13 14.55 -16.73
N PHE A 135 21.59 14.32 -15.50
CA PHE A 135 20.97 13.34 -14.60
C PHE A 135 20.00 13.96 -13.61
N HIS A 136 20.26 15.14 -13.05
CA HIS A 136 19.55 15.54 -11.82
C HIS A 136 19.05 16.99 -11.84
N TRP A 137 19.13 17.63 -13.00
CA TRP A 137 18.77 19.04 -13.17
C TRP A 137 17.26 19.25 -13.06
N THR A 138 16.46 18.39 -13.67
CA THR A 138 15.00 18.52 -13.62
C THR A 138 14.49 18.35 -12.20
N HIS A 139 15.08 17.44 -11.42
CA HIS A 139 14.75 17.25 -10.01
C HIS A 139 15.00 18.53 -9.21
N HIS A 140 16.19 19.14 -9.35
CA HIS A 140 16.56 20.38 -8.64
C HIS A 140 15.87 21.65 -9.15
N LYS A 141 15.12 21.60 -10.26
CA LYS A 141 14.25 22.74 -10.62
C LYS A 141 13.16 22.97 -9.58
N SER A 142 12.80 21.94 -8.83
CA SER A 142 11.87 22.02 -7.71
C SER A 142 12.55 22.54 -6.45
N LYS A 143 13.03 23.77 -6.53
CA LYS A 143 13.68 24.48 -5.42
C LYS A 143 12.85 24.46 -4.15
N THR A 144 11.53 24.60 -4.27
CA THR A 144 10.56 24.40 -3.18
C THR A 144 9.79 23.12 -3.46
N PRO A 145 10.32 21.96 -3.06
CA PRO A 145 9.75 20.67 -3.43
C PRO A 145 8.36 20.50 -2.84
N THR A 146 7.54 19.75 -3.56
CA THR A 146 6.21 19.32 -3.12
C THR A 146 6.13 17.80 -3.12
N PRO A 147 5.10 17.18 -2.49
CA PRO A 147 4.89 15.74 -2.58
C PRO A 147 4.97 15.17 -4.01
N TRP A 148 4.66 15.97 -5.04
CA TRP A 148 4.69 15.60 -6.45
C TRP A 148 6.09 15.65 -7.09
N THR A 149 7.08 16.21 -6.40
CA THR A 149 8.49 16.23 -6.83
C THR A 149 9.15 14.86 -6.73
N ALA A 150 8.59 13.92 -5.94
CA ALA A 150 9.23 12.66 -5.60
C ALA A 150 9.79 11.89 -6.81
N TYR A 151 9.11 11.91 -7.96
CA TYR A 151 9.57 11.24 -9.19
C TYR A 151 9.95 12.20 -10.32
N ALA A 152 10.14 13.49 -10.05
CA ALA A 152 10.44 14.51 -11.05
C ALA A 152 11.90 14.44 -11.57
N PHE A 153 12.37 13.24 -11.88
CA PHE A 153 13.73 12.89 -12.29
C PHE A 153 13.97 13.18 -13.77
N ASP A 154 15.22 13.39 -14.16
CA ASP A 154 15.59 13.24 -15.58
C ASP A 154 15.55 11.75 -15.99
N VAL A 155 15.41 11.48 -17.29
CA VAL A 155 15.33 10.10 -17.82
C VAL A 155 16.49 9.21 -17.37
N PRO A 156 17.77 9.62 -17.49
CA PRO A 156 18.88 8.76 -17.08
C PRO A 156 18.96 8.60 -15.56
N GLU A 157 18.54 9.57 -14.76
CA GLU A 157 18.37 9.39 -13.31
C GLU A 157 17.28 8.36 -13.01
N ALA A 158 16.11 8.46 -13.65
CA ALA A 158 15.04 7.48 -13.47
C ALA A 158 15.55 6.05 -13.73
N ILE A 159 16.32 5.85 -14.80
CA ILE A 159 16.92 4.54 -15.13
C ILE A 159 17.86 4.07 -14.01
N VAL A 160 18.73 4.93 -13.50
CA VAL A 160 19.64 4.58 -12.39
C VAL A 160 18.84 4.26 -11.12
N MET A 161 17.87 5.10 -10.76
CA MET A 161 17.07 4.89 -9.54
C MET A 161 16.28 3.58 -9.58
N VAL A 162 15.68 3.24 -10.72
CA VAL A 162 14.88 2.01 -10.84
C VAL A 162 15.73 0.75 -10.97
N ALA A 163 16.95 0.86 -11.51
CA ALA A 163 17.85 -0.28 -11.73
C ALA A 163 18.19 -1.05 -10.44
N PHE A 164 18.10 -0.42 -9.26
CA PHE A 164 18.37 -1.09 -7.99
C PHE A 164 17.54 -2.38 -7.80
N VAL A 165 16.22 -2.31 -8.06
CA VAL A 165 15.30 -3.43 -7.81
C VAL A 165 15.61 -4.67 -8.67
N PRO A 166 15.73 -4.58 -10.01
CA PRO A 166 16.10 -5.74 -10.83
C PRO A 166 17.52 -6.24 -10.55
N LEU A 167 18.49 -5.35 -10.28
CA LEU A 167 19.86 -5.76 -9.92
C LEU A 167 19.88 -6.56 -8.62
N TRP A 168 19.10 -6.13 -7.63
CA TRP A 168 18.96 -6.85 -6.37
C TRP A 168 18.25 -8.20 -6.56
N ALA A 169 17.12 -8.22 -7.29
CA ALA A 169 16.34 -9.42 -7.55
C ALA A 169 17.09 -10.48 -8.40
N ALA A 170 18.11 -10.06 -9.15
CA ALA A 170 18.95 -10.97 -9.93
C ALA A 170 19.93 -11.78 -9.07
N ILE A 171 20.24 -11.31 -7.85
CA ILE A 171 21.21 -11.95 -6.95
C ILE A 171 20.57 -12.47 -5.66
N VAL A 172 19.47 -11.87 -5.22
CA VAL A 172 18.74 -12.27 -4.01
C VAL A 172 17.36 -12.80 -4.43
N PRO A 173 17.02 -14.07 -4.15
CA PRO A 173 15.66 -14.55 -4.30
C PRO A 173 14.69 -13.71 -3.48
N MET A 174 13.62 -13.24 -4.09
CA MET A 174 12.69 -12.29 -3.49
C MET A 174 11.28 -12.87 -3.39
N HIS A 175 10.60 -12.60 -2.28
CA HIS A 175 9.15 -12.74 -2.25
C HIS A 175 8.51 -11.58 -3.02
N ASP A 176 7.48 -11.83 -3.83
CA ASP A 176 6.72 -10.77 -4.53
C ASP A 176 6.19 -9.68 -3.58
N LEU A 177 5.66 -10.06 -2.41
CA LEU A 177 5.23 -9.16 -1.34
C LEU A 177 6.38 -8.32 -0.77
N ALA A 178 7.62 -8.85 -0.74
CA ALA A 178 8.78 -8.10 -0.29
C ALA A 178 9.11 -6.99 -1.30
N ILE A 179 9.08 -7.29 -2.60
CA ILE A 179 9.26 -6.29 -3.66
C ILE A 179 8.16 -5.22 -3.55
N PHE A 180 6.89 -5.62 -3.45
CA PHE A 180 5.77 -4.69 -3.34
C PHE A 180 5.85 -3.79 -2.09
N THR A 181 6.16 -4.38 -0.93
CA THR A 181 6.33 -3.64 0.33
C THR A 181 7.48 -2.64 0.21
N PHE A 182 8.59 -3.07 -0.39
CA PHE A 182 9.76 -2.23 -0.58
C PHE A 182 9.52 -1.05 -1.53
N VAL A 183 8.91 -1.26 -2.70
CA VAL A 183 8.62 -0.15 -3.64
C VAL A 183 7.56 0.81 -3.09
N THR A 184 6.69 0.34 -2.20
CA THR A 184 5.75 1.17 -1.44
C THR A 184 6.44 1.98 -0.36
N TRP A 185 7.35 1.35 0.41
CA TRP A 185 8.21 2.05 1.36
C TRP A 185 9.02 3.14 0.67
N GLN A 186 9.64 2.84 -0.47
CA GLN A 186 10.46 3.78 -1.24
C GLN A 186 9.70 5.05 -1.60
N ILE A 187 8.51 4.92 -2.22
CA ILE A 187 7.74 6.09 -2.64
C ILE A 187 7.20 6.89 -1.46
N VAL A 188 6.75 6.23 -0.39
CA VAL A 188 6.30 6.92 0.83
C VAL A 188 7.44 7.77 1.39
N ARG A 189 8.62 7.18 1.54
CA ARG A 189 9.82 7.88 2.04
C ARG A 189 10.27 9.01 1.14
N ASN A 190 10.23 8.80 -0.17
CA ASN A 190 10.60 9.81 -1.14
C ASN A 190 9.61 11.00 -1.14
N VAL A 191 8.29 10.73 -1.09
CA VAL A 191 7.26 11.78 -0.93
C VAL A 191 7.44 12.54 0.39
N MET A 192 7.73 11.84 1.49
CA MET A 192 8.00 12.47 2.78
C MET A 192 9.21 13.42 2.72
N GLY A 193 10.28 13.05 2.00
CA GLY A 193 11.46 13.89 1.80
C GLY A 193 11.17 15.18 1.00
N HIS A 194 10.13 15.18 0.18
CA HIS A 194 9.73 16.32 -0.67
C HIS A 194 8.49 17.05 -0.18
N ALA A 195 8.01 16.78 1.03
CA ALA A 195 6.74 17.31 1.51
C ALA A 195 6.71 18.85 1.66
N GLY A 196 7.88 19.51 1.69
CA GLY A 196 8.02 20.97 1.90
C GLY A 196 7.71 21.43 3.33
N VAL A 197 7.48 20.47 4.24
CA VAL A 197 7.24 20.68 5.68
C VAL A 197 7.93 19.61 6.50
N GLU A 198 8.40 19.97 7.70
CA GLU A 198 9.04 19.00 8.58
C GLU A 198 8.02 18.03 9.20
N LEU A 199 8.01 16.80 8.67
CA LEU A 199 7.07 15.75 9.08
C LEU A 199 7.47 15.03 10.38
N TYR A 200 8.75 15.07 10.77
CA TYR A 200 9.26 14.27 11.88
C TYR A 200 8.98 14.94 13.23
N PRO A 201 8.84 14.15 14.30
CA PRO A 201 8.77 14.70 15.65
C PRO A 201 10.11 15.36 16.00
N VAL A 202 10.08 16.67 16.22
CA VAL A 202 11.25 17.47 16.59
C VAL A 202 11.23 17.73 18.09
N SER A 203 12.24 17.21 18.81
CA SER A 203 12.42 17.40 20.26
C SER A 203 13.51 18.43 20.59
N GLY A 204 14.10 19.07 19.57
CA GLY A 204 15.23 20.00 19.72
C GLY A 204 16.57 19.32 20.02
N LYS A 205 16.60 17.98 20.10
CA LYS A 205 17.84 17.18 20.24
C LYS A 205 17.76 15.95 19.33
N PRO A 206 18.86 15.52 18.70
CA PRO A 206 18.88 14.28 17.92
C PRO A 206 18.46 13.11 18.80
N SER A 207 17.45 12.35 18.38
CA SER A 207 17.06 11.12 19.08
C SER A 207 18.21 10.11 19.05
N ARG A 208 18.45 9.43 20.17
CA ARG A 208 19.40 8.30 20.23
C ARG A 208 18.94 7.08 19.46
N LEU A 209 17.67 6.98 19.04
CA LEU A 209 17.13 5.84 18.30
C LEU A 209 16.72 6.19 16.86
N PHE A 210 16.42 7.47 16.62
CA PHE A 210 15.89 7.95 15.33
C PHE A 210 16.70 9.10 14.76
N GLY A 211 17.78 9.55 15.42
CA GLY A 211 18.59 10.69 14.99
C GLY A 211 19.43 10.44 13.74
N TRP A 212 19.39 9.21 13.20
CA TRP A 212 19.97 8.83 11.91
C TRP A 212 18.93 8.74 10.80
N TRP A 213 17.65 9.00 11.07
CA TRP A 213 16.64 9.05 10.02
C TRP A 213 16.77 10.36 9.24
N ASN A 214 16.73 10.25 7.91
CA ASN A 214 16.65 11.39 7.02
C ASN A 214 15.27 12.04 7.17
N THR A 215 15.24 13.30 7.57
CA THR A 215 14.02 14.09 7.76
C THR A 215 13.71 14.94 6.52
N THR A 216 12.50 15.49 6.43
CA THR A 216 12.14 16.36 5.30
C THR A 216 13.08 17.57 5.21
N THR A 217 13.48 18.15 6.34
CA THR A 217 14.44 19.27 6.37
C THR A 217 15.81 18.88 5.82
N HIS A 218 16.28 17.65 6.06
CA HIS A 218 17.57 17.19 5.55
C HIS A 218 17.59 17.22 4.02
N HIS A 219 16.57 16.65 3.38
CA HIS A 219 16.44 16.63 1.92
C HIS A 219 16.05 17.99 1.33
N ASP A 220 15.27 18.81 2.03
CA ASP A 220 14.97 20.16 1.55
C ASP A 220 16.22 21.06 1.51
N LEU A 221 17.08 21.01 2.54
CA LEU A 221 18.38 21.71 2.53
C LEU A 221 19.26 21.26 1.35
N HIS A 222 19.18 19.98 0.96
CA HIS A 222 19.82 19.48 -0.24
C HIS A 222 19.29 20.18 -1.51
N HIS A 223 17.98 20.30 -1.69
CA HIS A 223 17.37 21.03 -2.82
C HIS A 223 17.73 22.52 -2.86
N GLN A 224 18.07 23.12 -1.72
CA GLN A 224 18.47 24.54 -1.65
C GLN A 224 19.88 24.79 -2.19
N ASN A 225 20.84 23.89 -1.93
CA ASN A 225 22.25 24.13 -2.25
C ASN A 225 22.90 23.08 -3.18
N GLY A 226 22.35 21.87 -3.27
CA GLY A 226 22.82 20.75 -4.08
C GLY A 226 24.22 20.22 -3.75
N ARG A 227 24.75 20.49 -2.55
CA ARG A 227 26.16 20.21 -2.17
C ARG A 227 26.32 19.41 -0.88
N SER A 228 25.23 19.12 -0.19
CA SER A 228 25.18 18.38 1.08
C SER A 228 23.99 17.44 1.08
N ASN A 229 23.91 16.54 2.07
CA ASN A 229 22.73 15.74 2.39
C ASN A 229 22.26 14.82 1.24
N TYR A 230 23.09 13.84 0.88
CA TYR A 230 22.81 12.94 -0.25
C TYR A 230 22.03 11.67 0.12
N GLY A 231 21.87 11.36 1.41
CA GLY A 231 21.19 10.14 1.88
C GLY A 231 19.70 10.09 1.52
N LEU A 232 19.11 8.89 1.57
CA LEU A 232 17.69 8.66 1.23
C LEU A 232 16.83 8.41 2.48
N TYR A 233 17.13 7.33 3.19
CA TYR A 233 16.41 6.90 4.39
C TYR A 233 17.14 7.32 5.65
N PHE A 234 18.47 7.27 5.59
CA PHE A 234 19.34 7.53 6.72
C PHE A 234 20.36 8.63 6.44
N THR A 235 20.89 9.23 7.51
CA THR A 235 21.91 10.29 7.45
C THR A 235 23.33 9.77 7.77
N TRP A 236 23.49 8.46 8.06
CA TRP A 236 24.80 7.91 8.44
C TRP A 236 25.85 8.08 7.35
N TRP A 237 25.46 7.99 6.07
CA TRP A 237 26.41 8.11 4.96
C TRP A 237 26.92 9.54 4.86
N ASP A 238 26.01 10.52 5.00
CA ASP A 238 26.38 11.92 5.06
C ASP A 238 27.31 12.22 6.24
N ARG A 239 27.09 11.62 7.41
CA ARG A 239 27.97 11.78 8.57
C ARG A 239 29.33 11.15 8.37
N TRP A 240 29.38 9.91 7.90
CA TRP A 240 30.64 9.19 7.69
C TRP A 240 31.48 9.83 6.59
N MET A 241 30.84 10.37 5.56
CA MET A 241 31.52 10.98 4.43
C MET A 241 31.71 12.50 4.57
N GLY A 242 31.26 13.10 5.67
CA GLY A 242 31.36 14.54 5.92
C GLY A 242 30.56 15.40 4.95
N THR A 243 29.42 14.91 4.48
CA THR A 243 28.51 15.60 3.55
C THR A 243 27.20 16.06 4.20
N GLU A 244 27.00 15.86 5.50
CA GLU A 244 25.84 16.42 6.24
C GLU A 244 25.98 17.95 6.34
N HIS A 245 24.89 18.67 6.06
CA HIS A 245 24.85 20.13 6.13
C HIS A 245 25.11 20.59 7.57
N PRO A 246 26.02 21.55 7.80
CA PRO A 246 26.40 21.95 9.16
C PRO A 246 25.21 22.47 9.98
N ASP A 247 24.28 23.18 9.32
CA ASP A 247 23.12 23.77 10.00
C ASP A 247 21.93 22.81 10.13
N TYR A 248 22.02 21.58 9.62
CA TYR A 248 20.88 20.66 9.58
C TYR A 248 20.20 20.48 10.95
N GLN A 249 21.00 20.24 11.99
CA GLN A 249 20.46 20.03 13.33
C GLN A 249 19.86 21.30 13.92
N ALA A 250 20.43 22.47 13.61
CA ALA A 250 19.90 23.76 14.06
C ALA A 250 18.56 24.07 13.39
N GLU A 251 18.45 23.84 12.07
CA GLU A 251 17.22 24.02 11.29
C GLU A 251 16.09 23.10 11.79
N VAL A 252 16.38 21.83 12.04
CA VAL A 252 15.40 20.90 12.63
C VAL A 252 15.00 21.32 14.04
N ALA A 253 15.94 21.79 14.86
CA ALA A 253 15.67 22.23 16.23
C ALA A 253 14.83 23.52 16.29
N ALA A 254 14.94 24.40 15.29
CA ALA A 254 14.15 25.63 15.20
C ALA A 254 12.63 25.34 15.18
N PHE A 255 12.22 24.23 14.55
CA PHE A 255 10.82 23.77 14.57
C PHE A 255 10.34 23.29 15.95
N ALA A 256 11.24 22.92 16.86
CA ALA A 256 10.89 22.55 18.23
C ALA A 256 10.73 23.76 19.15
N ILE A 257 11.42 24.88 18.85
CA ILE A 257 11.46 26.08 19.69
C ILE A 257 10.31 27.03 19.38
N CYS A 258 9.73 27.00 18.17
CA CYS A 258 8.62 27.88 17.80
C CYS A 258 7.35 27.50 18.59
N PRO A 259 6.99 28.23 19.67
CA PRO A 259 5.79 27.93 20.41
C PRO A 259 4.63 28.32 19.51
N LEU A 260 3.63 27.44 19.44
CA LEU A 260 2.33 27.71 18.83
C LEU A 260 1.89 29.15 19.16
N ARG A 261 2.08 30.10 18.23
CA ARG A 261 1.38 31.37 18.30
C ARG A 261 -0.07 31.01 18.03
N ARG A 262 -0.81 30.66 19.10
CA ARG A 262 -2.24 30.33 19.10
C ARG A 262 -3.00 31.49 18.46
N LYS A 263 -3.08 31.52 17.13
CA LYS A 263 -4.21 32.12 16.45
C LYS A 263 -5.29 31.06 16.48
N LYS A 264 -6.47 31.42 17.01
CA LYS A 264 -7.65 30.56 17.04
C LYS A 264 -7.78 29.87 15.67
N PRO A 265 -7.88 28.53 15.60
CA PRO A 265 -8.07 27.87 14.33
C PRO A 265 -9.34 28.42 13.70
N ALA A 266 -9.25 28.92 12.46
CA ALA A 266 -10.44 29.15 11.66
C ALA A 266 -11.20 27.82 11.59
N ARG A 267 -12.51 27.83 11.85
CA ARG A 267 -13.36 26.63 11.79
C ARG A 267 -13.19 25.97 10.43
N VAL A 268 -12.40 24.90 10.36
CA VAL A 268 -12.38 24.01 9.20
C VAL A 268 -13.59 23.11 9.35
N SER A 269 -14.53 23.19 8.41
CA SER A 269 -15.71 22.33 8.36
C SER A 269 -15.28 20.86 8.38
N ALA A 270 -15.87 20.07 9.27
CA ALA A 270 -15.54 18.66 9.53
C ALA A 270 -15.69 17.72 8.30
N THR A 271 -16.19 18.24 7.18
CA THR A 271 -16.40 17.52 5.92
C THR A 271 -15.12 17.16 5.16
N THR A 272 -13.96 17.73 5.49
CA THR A 272 -12.73 17.54 4.69
C THR A 272 -11.66 16.61 5.29
N ALA A 273 -11.82 16.17 6.54
CA ALA A 273 -10.87 15.27 7.20
C ALA A 273 -11.07 13.78 6.86
N LEU A 274 -12.22 13.37 6.32
CA LEU A 274 -12.52 11.96 6.04
C LEU A 274 -11.90 11.41 4.73
N LEU A 275 -11.44 12.29 3.82
CA LEU A 275 -10.90 11.88 2.52
C LEU A 275 -9.42 11.48 2.54
N ALA A 276 -8.69 11.79 3.62
CA ALA A 276 -7.25 11.54 3.71
C ALA A 276 -6.88 10.16 4.30
N ALA A 277 -7.84 9.45 4.91
CA ALA A 277 -7.58 8.23 5.67
C ALA A 277 -8.06 6.93 4.98
N LEU A 278 -8.59 7.00 3.76
CA LEU A 278 -9.34 5.89 3.15
C LEU A 278 -8.87 5.47 1.75
N VAL A 279 -7.58 5.65 1.41
CA VAL A 279 -7.04 5.25 0.09
C VAL A 279 -5.77 4.40 0.20
N LEU A 280 -5.68 3.52 1.20
CA LEU A 280 -4.62 2.49 1.28
C LEU A 280 -5.00 1.12 0.68
N VAL A 281 -6.12 1.01 -0.04
CA VAL A 281 -6.42 -0.18 -0.83
C VAL A 281 -7.05 0.27 -2.15
N GLY A 282 -6.25 0.39 -3.20
CA GLY A 282 -6.73 0.81 -4.51
C GLY A 282 -5.79 0.42 -5.64
N GLY A 283 -6.14 -0.67 -6.33
CA GLY A 283 -5.65 -1.09 -7.65
C GLY A 283 -4.48 -2.08 -7.58
N SER A 284 -4.45 -3.21 -8.28
CA SER A 284 -5.25 -3.68 -9.42
C SER A 284 -5.00 -5.18 -9.61
N MET A 285 -5.97 -5.92 -10.15
CA MET A 285 -5.78 -6.76 -11.34
C MET A 285 -7.12 -7.26 -11.90
N ALA A 286 -7.35 -6.96 -13.18
CA ALA A 286 -8.37 -7.54 -14.05
C ALA A 286 -7.85 -8.84 -14.74
N GLY A 287 -8.77 -9.73 -15.08
CA GLY A 287 -8.57 -10.94 -15.91
C GLY A 287 -8.50 -12.22 -15.07
N ASP A 288 -9.30 -13.27 -15.27
CA ASP A 288 -9.88 -13.78 -16.51
C ASP A 288 -11.34 -14.23 -16.37
N ALA A 289 -12.08 -14.09 -17.47
CA ALA A 289 -13.35 -14.75 -17.69
C ALA A 289 -13.09 -16.18 -18.23
N TYR A 290 -13.46 -17.20 -17.45
CA TYR A 290 -13.80 -18.53 -17.93
C TYR A 290 -14.90 -19.12 -17.03
N ALA A 291 -15.87 -19.77 -17.69
CA ALA A 291 -16.99 -20.57 -17.15
C ALA A 291 -18.19 -19.82 -16.56
N GLN A 292 -19.09 -19.40 -17.44
CA GLN A 292 -20.49 -19.15 -17.11
C GLN A 292 -21.20 -20.48 -16.84
N THR A 293 -21.41 -20.83 -15.55
CA THR A 293 -22.64 -21.49 -15.02
C THR A 293 -22.54 -21.78 -13.51
N ARG A 294 -22.63 -20.72 -12.70
CA ARG A 294 -23.55 -20.64 -11.54
C ARG A 294 -23.91 -19.17 -11.40
N SER A 295 -25.06 -18.76 -11.94
CA SER A 295 -25.51 -17.37 -11.83
C SER A 295 -25.74 -17.04 -10.35
N GLY A 296 -24.88 -16.18 -9.79
CA GLY A 296 -25.04 -15.60 -8.46
C GLY A 296 -24.23 -16.25 -7.34
N ILE A 297 -24.49 -15.77 -6.11
CA ILE A 297 -23.72 -16.13 -4.91
C ILE A 297 -24.08 -17.49 -4.31
N ALA A 298 -25.04 -18.22 -4.88
CA ALA A 298 -25.49 -19.50 -4.33
C ALA A 298 -24.34 -20.54 -4.23
N GLY A 299 -24.39 -21.36 -3.18
CA GLY A 299 -23.43 -22.44 -2.91
C GLY A 299 -22.45 -22.13 -1.78
N ASN A 300 -21.39 -22.93 -1.68
CA ASN A 300 -20.42 -22.86 -0.60
C ASN A 300 -19.33 -21.83 -0.89
N TRP A 301 -18.93 -21.09 0.15
CA TRP A 301 -17.87 -20.08 0.13
C TRP A 301 -17.02 -20.21 1.39
N ALA A 302 -15.71 -20.34 1.21
CA ALA A 302 -14.73 -20.31 2.27
C ALA A 302 -14.45 -18.86 2.67
N THR A 303 -14.48 -18.60 3.99
CA THR A 303 -14.20 -17.29 4.56
C THR A 303 -12.71 -16.96 4.53
N ARG A 304 -12.36 -15.71 4.87
CA ARG A 304 -10.96 -15.26 4.91
C ARG A 304 -10.14 -16.18 5.82
N GLY A 305 -9.00 -16.65 5.31
CA GLY A 305 -8.12 -17.56 6.06
C GLY A 305 -8.65 -18.99 6.22
N PHE A 306 -9.72 -19.35 5.49
CA PHE A 306 -10.32 -20.69 5.52
C PHE A 306 -10.87 -21.12 6.90
N GLY A 307 -11.17 -20.15 7.78
CA GLY A 307 -11.68 -20.43 9.13
C GLY A 307 -13.07 -21.09 9.16
N SER A 308 -13.88 -20.88 8.12
CA SER A 308 -15.20 -21.49 7.98
C SER A 308 -15.66 -21.59 6.52
N VAL A 309 -16.65 -22.45 6.25
CA VAL A 309 -17.37 -22.48 4.98
C VAL A 309 -18.83 -22.08 5.23
N VAL A 310 -19.31 -21.14 4.42
CA VAL A 310 -20.64 -20.58 4.49
C VAL A 310 -21.41 -20.95 3.23
N ARG A 311 -22.59 -21.54 3.40
CA ARG A 311 -23.48 -21.91 2.30
C ARG A 311 -24.53 -20.83 2.10
N PHE A 312 -24.56 -20.24 0.90
CA PHE A 312 -25.58 -19.30 0.46
C PHE A 312 -26.71 -20.01 -0.26
N GLN A 313 -27.94 -19.76 0.17
CA GLN A 313 -29.19 -20.27 -0.41
C GLN A 313 -30.29 -19.21 -0.29
N PRO A 314 -31.38 -19.30 -1.07
CA PRO A 314 -32.55 -18.46 -0.85
C PRO A 314 -33.03 -18.56 0.60
N CYS A 315 -33.41 -17.43 1.20
CA CYS A 315 -33.93 -17.40 2.56
C CYS A 315 -35.28 -18.14 2.64
N GLU A 316 -35.50 -18.86 3.74
CA GLU A 316 -36.76 -19.53 4.01
C GLU A 316 -37.91 -18.51 4.08
N GLY A 317 -39.00 -18.77 3.33
CA GLY A 317 -40.13 -17.84 3.23
C GLY A 317 -39.88 -16.56 2.42
N ALA A 318 -38.67 -16.32 1.92
CA ALA A 318 -38.30 -15.13 1.14
C ALA A 318 -37.35 -15.49 -0.02
N PRO A 319 -37.84 -16.16 -1.08
CA PRO A 319 -37.00 -16.73 -2.15
C PRO A 319 -36.25 -15.70 -3.00
N GLN A 320 -36.64 -14.42 -2.92
CA GLN A 320 -35.98 -13.28 -3.58
C GLN A 320 -34.80 -12.71 -2.78
N THR A 321 -34.53 -13.28 -1.61
CA THR A 321 -33.41 -12.88 -0.74
C THR A 321 -32.50 -14.06 -0.46
N MET A 322 -31.24 -13.78 -0.20
CA MET A 322 -30.18 -14.76 0.03
C MET A 322 -29.75 -14.75 1.50
N CYS A 323 -29.62 -15.94 2.06
CA CYS A 323 -29.18 -16.20 3.43
C CYS A 323 -27.93 -17.10 3.42
N GLY A 324 -27.05 -16.90 4.39
CA GLY A 324 -25.77 -17.60 4.51
C GLY A 324 -25.61 -18.26 5.86
N ARG A 325 -25.39 -19.59 5.86
CA ARG A 325 -25.21 -20.40 7.08
C ARG A 325 -23.84 -21.04 7.13
N ILE A 326 -23.22 -21.06 8.31
CA ILE A 326 -21.97 -21.80 8.53
C ILE A 326 -22.27 -23.30 8.38
N VAL A 327 -21.61 -23.96 7.44
CA VAL A 327 -21.75 -25.41 7.21
C VAL A 327 -20.50 -26.19 7.62
N TRP A 328 -19.39 -25.49 7.85
CA TRP A 328 -18.13 -26.09 8.28
C TRP A 328 -17.24 -25.05 8.98
N LEU A 329 -16.39 -25.52 9.90
CA LEU A 329 -15.40 -24.73 10.64
C LEU A 329 -14.04 -25.46 10.57
N TRP A 330 -12.96 -24.70 10.48
CA TRP A 330 -11.59 -25.25 10.56
C TRP A 330 -11.35 -25.92 11.91
N GLU A 331 -11.72 -25.23 12.99
CA GLU A 331 -11.71 -25.74 14.36
C GLU A 331 -13.16 -25.90 14.84
N ALA A 332 -13.73 -27.08 14.65
CA ALA A 332 -15.08 -27.38 15.09
C ALA A 332 -15.20 -27.52 16.62
N SER A 333 -14.08 -27.78 17.31
CA SER A 333 -14.00 -27.94 18.77
C SER A 333 -13.07 -26.93 19.43
N ASP A 334 -13.23 -26.71 20.73
CA ASP A 334 -12.26 -26.02 21.59
C ASP A 334 -11.12 -26.96 22.04
N ASP A 335 -10.19 -26.42 22.84
CA ASP A 335 -9.00 -27.14 23.33
C ASP A 335 -9.35 -28.33 24.24
N GLU A 336 -10.58 -28.36 24.77
CA GLU A 336 -11.12 -29.46 25.56
C GLU A 336 -11.97 -30.45 24.73
N GLY A 337 -11.98 -30.30 23.39
CA GLY A 337 -12.70 -31.17 22.48
C GLY A 337 -14.21 -30.93 22.41
N ARG A 338 -14.73 -29.88 23.08
CA ARG A 338 -16.16 -29.53 23.06
C ARG A 338 -16.49 -28.73 21.80
N PRO A 339 -17.69 -28.88 21.21
CA PRO A 339 -18.07 -28.10 20.03
C PRO A 339 -17.98 -26.59 20.28
N ARG A 340 -17.46 -25.83 19.32
CA ARG A 340 -17.47 -24.36 19.43
C ARG A 340 -18.90 -23.84 19.40
N THR A 341 -19.23 -23.05 20.41
CA THR A 341 -20.56 -22.45 20.57
C THR A 341 -20.57 -20.95 20.32
N ASP A 342 -21.75 -20.39 20.14
CA ASP A 342 -22.00 -18.97 19.93
C ASP A 342 -21.85 -18.12 21.21
N ARG A 343 -20.73 -18.29 21.92
CA ARG A 343 -20.52 -17.81 23.30
C ARG A 343 -20.71 -16.31 23.50
N HIS A 344 -20.54 -15.51 22.45
CA HIS A 344 -20.67 -14.05 22.51
C HIS A 344 -22.07 -13.55 22.16
N ASN A 345 -23.03 -14.44 21.87
CA ASN A 345 -24.38 -14.04 21.50
C ASN A 345 -24.99 -13.10 22.55
N PRO A 346 -25.59 -11.96 22.15
CA PRO A 346 -26.29 -11.07 23.07
C PRO A 346 -27.40 -11.77 23.85
N ASP A 347 -28.09 -12.71 23.21
CA ASP A 347 -29.06 -13.60 23.85
C ASP A 347 -28.32 -14.74 24.56
N ARG A 348 -28.44 -14.77 25.89
CA ARG A 348 -27.81 -15.80 26.73
C ARG A 348 -28.27 -17.21 26.39
N SER A 349 -29.52 -17.38 25.94
CA SER A 349 -30.07 -18.69 25.59
C SER A 349 -29.43 -19.28 24.33
N LEU A 350 -28.86 -18.43 23.46
CA LEU A 350 -28.22 -18.85 22.23
C LEU A 350 -26.73 -19.17 22.41
N ARG A 351 -26.12 -18.84 23.56
CA ARG A 351 -24.66 -18.96 23.75
C ARG A 351 -24.12 -20.39 23.76
N THR A 352 -24.99 -21.36 23.98
CA THR A 352 -24.64 -22.79 24.03
C THR A 352 -24.90 -23.50 22.70
N ARG A 353 -25.48 -22.83 21.71
CA ARG A 353 -25.73 -23.43 20.39
C ARG A 353 -24.42 -23.61 19.63
N SER A 354 -24.31 -24.69 18.87
CA SER A 354 -23.19 -24.91 17.94
C SER A 354 -23.09 -23.77 16.94
N LEU A 355 -21.87 -23.35 16.61
CA LEU A 355 -21.62 -22.38 15.54
C LEU A 355 -21.95 -22.94 14.15
N ILE A 356 -21.85 -24.25 13.96
CA ILE A 356 -22.29 -24.91 12.72
C ILE A 356 -23.82 -24.84 12.66
N GLY A 357 -24.34 -24.33 11.54
CA GLY A 357 -25.76 -24.08 11.31
C GLY A 357 -26.21 -22.65 11.62
N VAL A 358 -25.36 -21.83 12.26
CA VAL A 358 -25.69 -20.43 12.55
C VAL A 358 -25.79 -19.64 11.25
N GLU A 359 -26.91 -18.92 11.12
CA GLU A 359 -27.14 -17.98 10.03
C GLU A 359 -26.46 -16.65 10.32
N ILE A 360 -25.35 -16.42 9.60
CA ILE A 360 -24.50 -15.24 9.73
C ILE A 360 -24.75 -14.20 8.65
N VAL A 361 -25.47 -14.56 7.58
CA VAL A 361 -25.91 -13.61 6.55
C VAL A 361 -27.42 -13.74 6.38
N ARG A 362 -28.14 -12.62 6.47
CA ARG A 362 -29.62 -12.60 6.44
C ARG A 362 -30.14 -11.63 5.40
N GLY A 363 -31.09 -12.09 4.59
CA GLY A 363 -31.98 -11.21 3.81
C GLY A 363 -31.31 -10.37 2.71
N LEU A 364 -30.16 -10.80 2.15
CA LEU A 364 -29.49 -10.06 1.09
C LEU A 364 -30.30 -10.08 -0.22
N ARG A 365 -30.54 -8.91 -0.82
CA ARG A 365 -31.26 -8.78 -2.09
C ARG A 365 -30.31 -8.35 -3.19
N GLU A 366 -30.43 -8.92 -4.39
CA GLU A 366 -29.69 -8.43 -5.56
C GLU A 366 -30.23 -7.05 -5.95
N THR A 367 -29.40 -6.01 -5.81
CA THR A 367 -29.76 -4.62 -6.09
C THR A 367 -29.15 -4.08 -7.37
N ALA A 368 -28.07 -4.71 -7.84
CA ALA A 368 -27.48 -4.50 -9.16
C ALA A 368 -26.81 -5.81 -9.61
N PRO A 369 -26.48 -5.98 -10.90
CA PRO A 369 -25.82 -7.19 -11.38
C PRO A 369 -24.56 -7.50 -10.54
N ASN A 370 -24.53 -8.70 -9.96
CA ASN A 370 -23.46 -9.16 -9.07
C ASN A 370 -23.30 -8.39 -7.75
N ILE A 371 -24.29 -7.60 -7.33
CA ILE A 371 -24.29 -6.86 -6.06
C ILE A 371 -25.54 -7.21 -5.27
N TRP A 372 -25.35 -7.73 -4.06
CA TRP A 372 -26.42 -7.96 -3.10
C TRP A 372 -26.28 -7.02 -1.91
N SER A 373 -27.34 -6.35 -1.49
CA SER A 373 -27.34 -5.43 -0.34
C SER A 373 -28.60 -5.59 0.51
N ASP A 374 -28.81 -4.67 1.45
CA ASP A 374 -29.97 -4.59 2.35
C ASP A 374 -30.12 -5.75 3.34
N GLY A 375 -29.09 -6.60 3.44
CA GLY A 375 -29.03 -7.70 4.38
C GLY A 375 -28.31 -7.34 5.67
N ALA A 376 -28.31 -8.29 6.61
CA ALA A 376 -27.63 -8.19 7.89
C ALA A 376 -26.56 -9.27 8.03
N LEU A 377 -25.39 -8.92 8.58
CA LEU A 377 -24.27 -9.81 8.83
C LEU A 377 -24.06 -9.97 10.34
N TYR A 378 -24.32 -11.15 10.87
CA TYR A 378 -24.03 -11.47 12.26
C TYR A 378 -22.60 -12.00 12.39
N ASN A 379 -21.80 -11.44 13.29
CA ASN A 379 -20.47 -11.90 13.61
C ASN A 379 -20.46 -12.66 14.95
N PRO A 380 -20.26 -13.99 14.95
CA PRO A 380 -20.20 -14.78 16.19
C PRO A 380 -18.98 -14.46 17.08
N ASP A 381 -17.92 -13.88 16.51
CA ASP A 381 -16.69 -13.58 17.25
C ASP A 381 -16.87 -12.41 18.23
N ASP A 382 -17.80 -11.49 17.95
CA ASP A 382 -18.09 -10.33 18.81
C ASP A 382 -19.57 -10.24 19.23
N GLY A 383 -20.43 -11.11 18.69
CA GLY A 383 -21.86 -11.15 18.99
C GLY A 383 -22.67 -10.02 18.35
N ARG A 384 -22.12 -9.25 17.41
CA ARG A 384 -22.77 -8.08 16.82
C ARG A 384 -23.31 -8.34 15.42
N THR A 385 -24.28 -7.53 15.01
CA THR A 385 -24.87 -7.57 13.68
C THR A 385 -24.58 -6.27 12.95
N TYR A 386 -24.16 -6.39 11.69
CA TYR A 386 -23.73 -5.31 10.80
C TYR A 386 -24.65 -5.23 9.59
N THR A 387 -24.71 -4.09 8.91
CA THR A 387 -25.34 -4.03 7.59
C THR A 387 -24.44 -4.69 6.55
N GLY A 388 -25.04 -5.47 5.65
CA GLY A 388 -24.32 -6.36 4.75
C GLY A 388 -24.46 -6.01 3.28
N GLN A 389 -23.34 -6.03 2.58
CA GLN A 389 -23.28 -6.00 1.13
C GLN A 389 -22.34 -7.09 0.62
N ILE A 390 -22.71 -7.73 -0.48
CA ILE A 390 -21.87 -8.68 -1.21
C ILE A 390 -21.66 -8.17 -2.62
N THR A 391 -20.43 -8.22 -3.10
CA THR A 391 -20.10 -8.06 -4.52
C THR A 391 -19.44 -9.33 -5.04
N LEU A 392 -20.01 -9.92 -6.10
CA LEU A 392 -19.45 -11.09 -6.77
C LEU A 392 -18.56 -10.62 -7.94
N ARG A 393 -17.28 -11.00 -7.91
CA ARG A 393 -16.31 -10.69 -8.97
C ARG A 393 -15.72 -12.01 -9.47
N GLY A 394 -16.27 -12.54 -10.56
CA GLY A 394 -15.90 -13.88 -11.04
C GLY A 394 -16.21 -14.94 -9.98
N ASN A 395 -15.18 -15.67 -9.54
CA ASN A 395 -15.29 -16.70 -8.49
C ASN A 395 -14.91 -16.19 -7.09
N VAL A 396 -14.95 -14.87 -6.88
CA VAL A 396 -14.57 -14.23 -5.62
C VAL A 396 -15.76 -13.43 -5.08
N LEU A 397 -16.07 -13.62 -3.80
CA LEU A 397 -17.15 -12.94 -3.09
C LEU A 397 -16.54 -11.92 -2.12
N GLU A 398 -16.77 -10.64 -2.37
CA GLU A 398 -16.39 -9.55 -1.47
C GLU A 398 -17.56 -9.26 -0.52
N LEU A 399 -17.44 -9.68 0.75
CA LEU A 399 -18.41 -9.44 1.80
C LEU A 399 -18.02 -8.16 2.57
N ARG A 400 -18.86 -7.14 2.52
CA ARG A 400 -18.69 -5.88 3.25
C ARG A 400 -19.71 -5.80 4.40
N GLY A 401 -19.21 -5.67 5.63
CA GLY A 401 -20.02 -5.43 6.82
C GLY A 401 -19.79 -4.03 7.37
N CYS A 402 -20.86 -3.28 7.65
CA CYS A 402 -20.78 -1.92 8.18
C CYS A 402 -21.47 -1.78 9.55
N ALA A 403 -20.77 -1.23 10.54
CA ALA A 403 -21.37 -0.82 11.80
C ALA A 403 -21.93 0.60 11.67
N LEU A 404 -23.20 0.80 12.05
CA LEU A 404 -23.89 2.09 11.96
C LEU A 404 -23.88 2.71 10.55
N ASN A 405 -23.68 1.91 9.49
CA ASN A 405 -23.45 2.36 8.11
C ASN A 405 -22.21 3.25 7.89
N VAL A 406 -21.32 3.38 8.89
CA VAL A 406 -20.14 4.27 8.82
C VAL A 406 -18.82 3.49 8.88
N PHE A 407 -18.71 2.48 9.73
CA PHE A 407 -17.47 1.72 9.89
C PHE A 407 -17.57 0.39 9.17
N CYS A 408 -17.02 0.35 7.95
CA CYS A 408 -17.12 -0.82 7.09
C CYS A 408 -15.80 -1.60 7.02
N GLN A 409 -15.91 -2.92 7.04
CA GLN A 409 -14.81 -3.83 6.72
C GLN A 409 -15.23 -4.74 5.58
N THR A 410 -14.27 -5.07 4.72
CA THR A 410 -14.48 -6.01 3.61
C THR A 410 -13.63 -7.25 3.81
N GLN A 411 -14.23 -8.42 3.58
CA GLN A 411 -13.55 -9.69 3.51
C GLN A 411 -13.74 -10.31 2.13
N THR A 412 -12.74 -11.08 1.69
CA THR A 412 -12.75 -11.77 0.41
C THR A 412 -12.91 -13.26 0.66
N TRP A 413 -13.95 -13.85 0.08
CA TRP A 413 -14.31 -15.25 0.19
C TRP A 413 -14.16 -15.93 -1.17
N ARG A 414 -13.83 -17.23 -1.17
CA ARG A 414 -13.58 -18.01 -2.39
C ARG A 414 -14.35 -19.32 -2.36
N ARG A 415 -14.59 -19.93 -3.52
CA ARG A 415 -15.17 -21.28 -3.60
C ARG A 415 -14.22 -22.28 -2.88
N PRO A 416 -14.71 -23.17 -2.00
CA PRO A 416 -13.86 -24.16 -1.33
C PRO A 416 -13.08 -25.03 -2.31
N GLU A 417 -13.65 -25.36 -3.46
CA GLU A 417 -12.99 -26.14 -4.51
C GLU A 417 -11.76 -25.42 -5.06
N ALA A 418 -11.85 -24.10 -5.27
CA ALA A 418 -10.71 -23.27 -5.70
C ALA A 418 -9.63 -23.16 -4.62
N VAL A 419 -10.01 -23.18 -3.34
CA VAL A 419 -9.05 -23.22 -2.22
C VAL A 419 -8.37 -24.58 -2.15
N LEU A 420 -9.12 -25.68 -2.26
CA LEU A 420 -8.59 -27.04 -2.26
C LEU A 420 -7.68 -27.31 -3.47
N GLU A 421 -8.03 -26.80 -4.64
CA GLU A 421 -7.19 -26.87 -5.84
C GLU A 421 -5.87 -26.11 -5.64
N ALA A 422 -5.93 -24.90 -5.06
CA ALA A 422 -4.73 -24.15 -4.69
C ALA A 422 -3.87 -24.90 -3.65
N MET A 423 -4.49 -25.61 -2.70
CA MET A 423 -3.77 -26.41 -1.69
C MET A 423 -3.16 -27.69 -2.25
N ARG A 424 -3.79 -28.34 -3.24
CA ARG A 424 -3.25 -29.54 -3.91
C ARG A 424 -1.98 -29.28 -4.70
N GLY A 425 -1.74 -28.02 -5.08
CA GLY A 425 -0.50 -27.58 -5.72
C GLY A 425 0.66 -27.33 -4.74
N LEU A 426 0.43 -27.39 -3.43
CA LEU A 426 1.46 -27.23 -2.41
C LEU A 426 2.20 -28.56 -2.22
N PRO A 427 3.54 -28.58 -2.16
CA PRO A 427 4.28 -29.79 -1.79
C PRO A 427 3.86 -30.25 -0.38
N GLN A 428 3.57 -31.55 -0.22
CA GLN A 428 3.15 -32.15 1.05
C GLN A 428 4.27 -32.21 2.09
#